data_AF-A0A453LQV5-F1
#
_entry.id   AF-A0A453LQV5-F1
#
_cell.length_a   1.000
_cell.length_b   1.000
_cell.length_c   1.000
_cell.angle_alpha   90.00
_cell.angle_beta   90.00
_cell.angle_gamma   90.00
#
_symmetry.space_group_name_H-M   'P 1'
#
loop_
_entity.id
_entity.type
_entity.pdbx_description
1 polymer ?
#
loop_
_entity_poly.entity_id
_entity_poly.type
_entity_poly.pdbx_seq_one_letter_code
_entity_poly.pdbx_strand_id
1 'polypeptide(L)'
;MPGRRFPLASARFYAAEVLLALEYLHMMGIVAEPVDARSSSFVGTHEYVAPEVASGGGHGASVDWWAYGVFLYELLYGRTPFVGATNEATLRNIVRAPLECP
;
A
#
# COMPACT_ATOMS: atom_id res chain seq x y z
N MET A 1 15.40 14.80 2.28
CA MET A 1 14.71 15.39 3.46
C MET A 1 14.82 14.40 4.61
N PRO A 2 15.54 14.71 5.71
CA PRO A 2 15.77 13.75 6.79
C PRO A 2 14.53 13.63 7.69
N GLY A 3 14.03 12.41 7.89
CA GLY A 3 13.45 11.98 9.16
C GLY A 3 12.09 12.54 9.60
N ARG A 4 11.11 12.74 8.73
CA ARG A 4 9.72 13.00 9.15
C ARG A 4 9.01 11.70 9.55
N ARG A 5 9.36 11.15 10.71
CA ARG A 5 8.52 10.15 11.39
C ARG A 5 7.41 10.89 12.13
N PHE A 6 6.16 10.54 11.89
CA PHE A 6 5.07 11.09 12.70
C PHE A 6 5.17 10.53 14.12
N PRO A 7 4.86 11.33 15.16
CA PRO A 7 4.64 10.79 16.50
C PRO A 7 3.57 9.69 16.44
N LEU A 8 3.77 8.59 17.17
CA LEU A 8 2.83 7.44 17.21
C LEU A 8 1.37 7.85 17.41
N ALA A 9 1.12 8.91 18.19
CA ALA A 9 -0.21 9.46 18.39
C ALA A 9 -0.84 10.04 17.11
N SER A 10 -0.06 10.76 16.31
CA SER A 10 -0.50 11.33 15.02
C SER A 10 -0.67 10.23 13.97
N ALA A 11 0.27 9.28 13.90
CA ALA A 11 0.15 8.12 13.02
C ALA A 11 -1.12 7.32 13.32
N ARG A 12 -1.43 7.10 14.61
CA ARG A 12 -2.66 6.42 15.04
C ARG A 12 -3.92 7.21 14.67
N PHE A 13 -3.89 8.53 14.77
CA PHE A 13 -5.03 9.37 14.40
C PHE A 13 -5.34 9.26 12.90
N TYR A 14 -4.35 9.46 12.03
CA TYR A 14 -4.53 9.34 10.59
C TYR A 14 -4.88 7.91 10.17
N ALA A 15 -4.26 6.91 10.80
CA ALA A 15 -4.59 5.51 10.58
C ALA A 15 -6.05 5.19 10.91
N ALA A 16 -6.59 5.77 11.99
CA ALA A 16 -7.97 5.56 12.41
C ALA A 16 -8.97 6.24 11.46
N GLU A 17 -8.70 7.46 10.99
CA GLU A 17 -9.54 8.12 9.98
C GLU A 17 -9.59 7.32 8.68
N VAL A 18 -8.43 6.87 8.19
CA VAL A 18 -8.35 6.07 6.96
C VAL A 18 -9.02 4.71 7.12
N LEU A 19 -8.88 4.06 8.28
CA LEU A 19 -9.56 2.80 8.58
C LEU A 19 -11.08 2.96 8.59
N LEU A 20 -11.60 4.00 9.26
CA LEU A 20 -13.03 4.28 9.30
C LEU A 20 -13.59 4.57 7.90
N ALA A 21 -12.87 5.34 7.09
CA ALA A 21 -13.25 5.60 5.71
C ALA A 21 -13.26 4.31 4.87
N LEU A 22 -12.27 3.44 5.04
CA LEU A 22 -12.16 2.18 4.32
C LEU A 22 -13.28 1.20 4.72
N GLU A 23 -13.54 1.03 6.02
CA GLU A 23 -14.65 0.21 6.52
C GLU A 23 -16.01 0.72 6.02
N TYR A 24 -16.19 2.03 5.97
CA TYR A 24 -17.40 2.65 5.44
C TYR A 24 -17.59 2.34 3.94
N LEU A 25 -16.52 2.46 3.14
CA LEU A 25 -16.56 2.14 1.71
C LEU A 25 -16.84 0.65 1.45
N HIS A 26 -16.21 -0.23 2.23
CA HIS A 26 -16.44 -1.68 2.16
C HIS A 26 -17.89 -2.03 2.55
N MET A 27 -18.44 -1.37 3.57
CA MET A 27 -19.85 -1.52 3.96
C MET A 27 -20.81 -1.06 2.85
N MET A 28 -20.39 -0.08 2.03
CA MET A 28 -21.13 0.35 0.84
C MET A 28 -20.89 -0.53 -0.41
N GLY A 29 -20.08 -1.59 -0.30
CA GLY A 29 -19.76 -2.50 -1.40
C GLY A 29 -18.80 -1.91 -2.43
N ILE A 30 -18.09 -0.83 -2.10
CA ILE A 30 -17.09 -0.19 -2.95
C ILE A 30 -15.72 -0.75 -2.56
N VAL A 31 -15.08 -1.46 -3.50
CA VAL A 31 -13.72 -1.99 -3.38
C VAL A 31 -12.82 -1.25 -4.36
N ALA A 32 -11.56 -0.97 -4.00
CA ALA A 32 -10.63 -0.34 -4.93
C ALA A 32 -10.22 -1.35 -6.02
N GLU A 33 -10.98 -1.40 -7.11
CA GLU A 33 -10.59 -2.13 -8.32
C GLU A 33 -9.39 -1.40 -8.97
N PRO A 34 -8.21 -2.03 -9.09
CA PRO A 34 -7.08 -1.42 -9.76
C PRO A 34 -7.41 -1.26 -11.24
N VAL A 35 -7.61 -0.03 -11.68
CA VAL A 35 -7.87 0.32 -13.08
C VAL A 35 -6.67 -0.14 -13.92
N ASP A 36 -6.86 -1.23 -14.66
CA ASP A 36 -5.94 -1.89 -15.60
C ASP A 36 -4.56 -1.22 -15.78
N ALA A 37 -3.57 -1.76 -15.07
CA ALA A 37 -2.15 -1.37 -15.20
C ALA A 37 -1.50 -1.89 -16.50
N ARG A 38 -2.20 -1.77 -17.65
CA ARG A 38 -1.69 -2.11 -18.99
C ARG A 38 -1.28 -0.91 -19.84
N SER A 39 -1.33 0.31 -19.29
CA SER A 39 -0.88 1.51 -20.01
C SER A 39 0.48 1.94 -19.47
N SER A 40 1.50 1.87 -20.33
CA SER A 40 2.93 2.13 -20.09
C SER A 40 3.30 3.58 -19.73
N SER A 41 2.41 4.28 -19.04
CA SER A 41 2.62 5.60 -18.46
C SER A 41 1.67 5.77 -17.27
N PHE A 42 1.78 4.88 -16.29
CA PHE A 42 0.97 4.94 -15.08
C PHE A 42 1.66 5.82 -14.04
N VAL A 43 1.16 7.05 -13.90
CA VAL A 43 1.53 7.96 -12.82
C VAL A 43 0.73 7.54 -11.58
N GLY A 44 1.18 6.46 -10.94
CA GLY A 44 0.60 5.91 -9.71
C GLY A 44 1.62 5.02 -9.01
N THR A 45 1.71 5.11 -7.69
CA THR A 45 2.78 4.52 -6.89
C THR A 45 2.65 2.99 -6.86
N HIS A 46 3.50 2.27 -7.61
CA HIS A 46 3.50 0.81 -7.72
C HIS A 46 3.81 0.09 -6.39
N GLU A 47 4.06 0.86 -5.32
CA GLU A 47 4.49 0.42 -4.00
C GLU A 47 3.33 -0.09 -3.13
N TYR A 48 2.07 0.26 -3.46
CA TYR A 48 0.88 -0.20 -2.73
C TYR A 48 0.19 -1.40 -3.38
N VAL A 49 0.72 -1.90 -4.49
CA VAL A 49 0.14 -3.03 -5.22
C VAL A 49 0.32 -4.31 -4.40
N ALA A 50 -0.76 -5.06 -4.18
CA ALA A 50 -0.69 -6.33 -3.48
C ALA A 50 -0.05 -7.42 -4.37
N PRO A 51 0.64 -8.42 -3.80
CA PRO A 51 1.33 -9.46 -4.56
C PRO A 51 0.39 -10.26 -5.46
N GLU A 52 -0.88 -10.44 -5.07
CA GLU A 52 -1.92 -11.08 -5.88
C GLU A 52 -2.27 -10.27 -7.13
N VAL A 53 -2.30 -8.94 -7.03
CA VAL A 53 -2.53 -8.01 -8.16
C VAL A 53 -1.34 -8.01 -9.10
N ALA A 54 -0.12 -7.96 -8.54
CA ALA A 54 1.11 -8.03 -9.30
C ALA A 54 1.28 -9.37 -10.06
N SER A 55 0.68 -10.44 -9.52
CA SER A 55 0.69 -11.77 -10.14
C SER A 55 -0.47 -12.00 -11.13
N GLY A 56 -1.37 -11.03 -11.29
CA GLY A 56 -2.55 -11.14 -12.17
C GLY A 56 -3.67 -12.05 -11.62
N GLY A 57 -3.72 -12.24 -10.30
CA GLY A 57 -4.76 -13.01 -9.62
C GLY A 57 -6.10 -12.25 -9.52
N GLY A 58 -7.14 -12.95 -9.04
CA GLY A 58 -8.42 -12.32 -8.76
C GLY A 58 -8.30 -11.30 -7.61
N HIS A 59 -8.91 -10.14 -7.81
CA HIS A 59 -8.92 -9.04 -6.86
C HIS A 59 -10.10 -9.19 -5.89
N GLY A 60 -9.92 -8.75 -4.65
CA GLY A 60 -10.97 -8.73 -3.63
C GLY A 60 -10.62 -7.74 -2.53
N ALA A 61 -11.45 -7.67 -1.49
CA ALA A 61 -11.25 -6.73 -0.37
C ALA A 61 -9.92 -6.91 0.38
N SER A 62 -9.16 -7.99 0.16
CA SER A 62 -7.83 -8.21 0.73
C SER A 62 -6.78 -7.22 0.23
N VAL A 63 -6.91 -6.73 -1.01
CA VAL A 63 -5.97 -5.80 -1.64
C VAL A 63 -5.96 -4.46 -0.90
N ASP A 64 -7.12 -4.03 -0.42
CA ASP A 64 -7.26 -2.79 0.36
C ASP A 64 -6.55 -2.88 1.71
N TRP A 65 -6.61 -4.04 2.38
CA TRP A 65 -5.87 -4.28 3.63
C TRP A 65 -4.36 -4.29 3.43
N TRP A 66 -3.90 -4.79 2.28
CA TRP A 66 -2.49 -4.70 1.91
C TRP A 66 -2.04 -3.26 1.73
N ALA A 67 -2.78 -2.47 0.94
CA ALA A 67 -2.48 -1.06 0.72
C ALA A 67 -2.51 -0.26 2.03
N TYR A 68 -3.47 -0.56 2.91
CA TYR A 68 -3.54 0.01 4.26
C TYR A 68 -2.31 -0.33 5.11
N GLY A 69 -1.81 -1.56 5.04
CA GLY A 69 -0.59 -1.99 5.73
C GLY A 69 0.66 -1.24 5.22
N VAL A 70 0.78 -1.05 3.91
CA VAL A 70 1.87 -0.26 3.30
C VAL A 70 1.79 1.20 3.75
N PHE A 71 0.58 1.78 3.78
CA PHE A 71 0.35 3.14 4.25
C PHE A 71 0.68 3.33 5.74
N LEU A 72 0.31 2.37 6.59
CA LEU A 72 0.71 2.36 8.00
C LEU A 72 2.23 2.33 8.17
N TYR A 73 2.91 1.48 7.40
CA TYR A 73 4.36 1.39 7.43
C TYR A 73 5.00 2.71 6.99
N GLU A 74 4.47 3.37 5.97
CA GLU A 74 4.92 4.68 5.53
C GLU A 74 4.70 5.77 6.59
N LEU A 75 3.55 5.77 7.27
CA LEU A 75 3.28 6.71 8.37
C LEU A 75 4.25 6.55 9.54
N LEU A 76 4.62 5.31 9.86
CA LEU A 76 5.49 4.98 11.00
C LEU A 76 6.97 5.20 10.69
N TYR A 77 7.41 4.78 9.50
CA TYR A 77 8.82 4.72 9.13
C TYR A 77 9.25 5.79 8.11
N GLY A 78 8.30 6.50 7.49
CA GLY A 78 8.54 7.55 6.50
C GLY A 78 9.03 7.05 5.14
N ARG A 79 8.94 5.74 4.90
CA ARG A 79 9.27 5.06 3.64
C ARG A 79 8.34 3.86 3.47
N THR A 80 8.09 3.45 2.24
CA THR A 80 7.37 2.19 1.98
C THR A 80 8.30 0.98 2.19
N PRO A 81 7.75 -0.20 2.52
CA PRO A 81 8.55 -1.36 2.91
C PRO A 81 9.28 -2.02 1.73
N PHE A 82 8.76 -1.91 0.51
CA PHE A 82 9.23 -2.68 -0.65
C PHE A 82 9.83 -1.84 -1.79
N VAL A 83 10.05 -0.53 -1.59
CA VAL A 83 10.60 0.35 -2.63
C VAL A 83 11.95 -0.15 -3.14
N GLY A 84 12.04 -0.36 -4.45
CA GLY A 84 13.26 -0.73 -5.17
C GLY A 84 13.73 0.40 -6.09
N ALA A 85 14.93 0.24 -6.67
CA ALA A 85 15.50 1.21 -7.59
C ALA A 85 14.74 1.31 -8.95
N THR A 86 13.93 0.31 -9.27
CA THR A 86 13.10 0.24 -10.48
C THR A 86 11.73 -0.35 -10.13
N ASN A 87 10.70 -0.04 -10.94
CA ASN A 87 9.35 -0.57 -10.72
C ASN A 87 9.33 -2.11 -10.68
N GLU A 88 10.09 -2.76 -11.54
CA GLU A 88 10.20 -4.22 -11.57
C GLU A 88 10.91 -4.78 -10.33
N ALA A 89 11.92 -4.05 -9.80
CA ALA A 89 12.53 -4.40 -8.53
C ALA A 89 11.56 -4.24 -7.35
N THR A 90 10.74 -3.17 -7.35
CA THR A 90 9.68 -2.96 -6.34
C THR A 90 8.65 -4.08 -6.38
N LEU A 91 8.12 -4.44 -7.55
CA LEU A 91 7.17 -5.55 -7.70
C LEU A 91 7.77 -6.89 -7.27
N ARG A 92 9.03 -7.14 -7.63
CA ARG A 92 9.74 -8.35 -7.17
C ARG A 92 9.90 -8.37 -5.65
N ASN A 93 10.16 -7.22 -5.03
CA ASN A 93 10.27 -7.10 -3.58
C ASN A 93 8.92 -7.32 -2.89
N ILE A 94 7.83 -6.78 -3.43
CA ILE A 94 6.46 -7.01 -2.94
C ILE A 94 6.15 -8.51 -2.87
N VAL A 95 6.58 -9.29 -3.87
CA VAL A 95 6.31 -10.73 -3.96
C VAL A 95 7.29 -11.58 -3.14
N ARG A 96 8.55 -11.15 -2.98
CA ARG A 96 9.63 -12.02 -2.45
C ARG A 96 10.32 -11.53 -1.19
N ALA A 97 10.25 -10.24 -0.87
CA ALA A 97 11.05 -9.68 0.23
C ALA A 97 10.35 -9.91 1.58
N PRO A 98 11.08 -10.37 2.61
CA PRO A 98 10.57 -10.35 3.98
C PRO A 98 10.46 -8.91 4.49
N LEU A 99 9.46 -8.64 5.34
CA LEU A 99 9.29 -7.34 6.00
C LEU A 99 10.43 -7.11 6.99
N GLU A 100 11.21 -6.05 6.79
CA GLU A 100 12.22 -5.60 7.76
C GLU A 100 11.61 -4.55 8.70
N CYS A 101 11.35 -4.94 9.96
CA CYS A 101 10.95 -4.03 11.03
C CYS A 101 12.19 -3.70 11.89
N PRO A 102 12.70 -2.45 11.89
CA PRO A 102 13.80 -2.01 12.75
C PRO A 102 13.41 -1.89 14.24
#